data_AF-A0A3A3ZZA5-F1
#
_entry.id   AF-A0A3A3ZZA5-F1
#
_cell.length_a   1.000
_cell.length_b   1.000
_cell.length_c   1.000
_cell.angle_alpha   90.00
_cell.angle_beta   90.00
_cell.angle_gamma   90.00
#
_symmetry.space_group_name_H-M   'P 1'
#
loop_
_entity.id
_entity.type
_entity.pdbx_description
1 polymer ?
#
loop_
_entity_poly.entity_id
_entity_poly.type
_entity_poly.pdbx_seq_one_letter_code
_entity_poly.pdbx_strand_id
1 'polypeptide(L)' 'MTLTEQERRDALVAGRFAGSRGLPVAEANPYVGDDPRSRALRLLWVRAYLRAAPHSGVVDYTA' A
#
# COMPACT_ATOMS: atom_id res chain seq x y z
N MET A 1 -21.00 2.24 0.02
CA MET A 1 -20.30 2.49 -1.26
C MET A 1 -19.39 1.30 -1.54
N THR A 2 -19.46 0.71 -2.73
CA THR A 2 -18.73 -0.53 -3.05
C THR A 2 -17.57 -0.21 -3.98
N LEU A 3 -16.36 -0.67 -3.66
CA LEU A 3 -15.21 -0.59 -4.56
C LEU A 3 -15.46 -1.41 -5.82
N THR A 4 -15.08 -0.86 -6.97
CA THR A 4 -15.07 -1.63 -8.22
C THR A 4 -13.95 -2.67 -8.19
N GLU A 5 -14.10 -3.73 -8.97
CA GLU A 5 -13.07 -4.76 -9.09
C GLU A 5 -11.76 -4.21 -9.70
N GLN A 6 -11.88 -3.23 -10.60
CA GLN A 6 -10.72 -2.58 -11.20
C GLN A 6 -9.90 -1.83 -10.15
N GLU A 7 -10.53 -1.03 -9.30
CA GLU A 7 -9.81 -0.27 -8.27
C GLU A 7 -9.16 -1.17 -7.23
N ARG A 8 -9.81 -2.30 -6.89
CA ARG A 8 -9.22 -3.31 -6.02
C ARG A 8 -7.94 -3.87 -6.64
N ARG A 9 -7.98 -4.23 -7.92
CA ARG A 9 -6.80 -4.72 -8.65
C ARG A 9 -5.71 -3.67 -8.73
N ASP A 10 -6.05 -2.42 -9.05
CA ASP A 10 -5.07 -1.34 -9.17
C ASP A 10 -4.37 -1.07 -7.83
N ALA A 11 -5.12 -1.04 -6.72
CA ALA A 11 -4.56 -0.90 -5.39
C ALA A 11 -3.58 -2.04 -5.04
N LEU A 12 -3.95 -3.28 -5.37
CA LEU A 12 -3.11 -4.46 -5.12
C LEU A 12 -1.83 -4.43 -5.99
N VAL A 13 -1.95 -4.10 -7.27
CA VAL A 13 -0.82 -4.03 -8.21
C VAL A 13 0.14 -2.91 -7.81
N ALA A 14 -0.39 -1.71 -7.53
CA ALA A 14 0.41 -0.58 -7.10
C ALA A 14 1.14 -0.87 -5.77
N GLY A 15 0.44 -1.47 -4.80
CA GLY A 15 1.04 -1.86 -3.53
C GLY A 15 2.16 -2.89 -3.72
N ARG A 16 1.92 -3.94 -4.51
CA ARG A 16 2.93 -4.96 -4.81
C ARG A 16 4.16 -4.37 -5.51
N PHE A 17 3.95 -3.45 -6.46
CA PHE A 17 5.04 -2.78 -7.17
C PHE A 17 5.87 -1.91 -6.22
N ALA A 18 5.23 -1.12 -5.38
CA ALA A 18 5.94 -0.28 -4.41
C ALA A 18 6.72 -1.13 -3.40
N GLY A 19 6.12 -2.22 -2.90
CA GLY A 19 6.77 -3.15 -1.98
C GLY A 19 7.99 -3.83 -2.61
N SER A 20 7.86 -4.37 -3.83
CA SER A 20 8.99 -5.04 -4.50
C SER A 20 10.14 -4.11 -4.84
N ARG A 21 9.88 -2.80 -4.96
CA ARG A 21 10.88 -1.75 -5.18
C ARG A 21 11.45 -1.16 -3.90
N GLY A 22 10.93 -1.52 -2.73
CA GLY A 22 11.36 -0.96 -1.44
C GLY A 22 11.04 0.54 -1.31
N LEU A 23 9.98 1.02 -1.97
CA LEU A 23 9.63 2.44 -1.92
C LEU A 23 9.08 2.83 -0.53
N PRO A 24 9.38 4.02 -0.01
CA PRO A 24 8.79 4.49 1.23
C PRO A 24 7.25 4.53 1.15
N VAL A 25 6.58 3.93 2.13
CA VAL A 25 5.10 3.88 2.20
C VAL A 25 4.47 5.27 2.16
N ALA A 26 5.10 6.25 2.83
CA ALA A 26 4.60 7.62 2.92
C ALA A 26 4.58 8.34 1.56
N GLU A 27 5.49 7.97 0.66
CA GLU A 27 5.65 8.61 -0.66
C GLU A 27 4.91 7.84 -1.76
N ALA A 28 4.85 6.51 -1.65
CA ALA A 28 4.34 5.65 -2.71
C ALA A 28 2.83 5.36 -2.62
N ASN A 29 2.18 5.66 -1.49
CA ASN A 29 0.76 5.40 -1.31
C ASN A 29 -0.10 6.54 -1.91
N PRO A 30 -0.86 6.28 -3.00
CA PRO A 30 -1.64 7.33 -3.67
C PRO A 30 -2.96 7.66 -2.95
N TYR A 31 -3.36 6.87 -1.95
CA TYR A 31 -4.68 6.97 -1.32
C TYR A 31 -4.62 7.79 -0.03
N VAL A 32 -4.52 9.13 -0.14
CA VAL A 32 -4.37 10.05 1.01
C VAL A 32 -5.69 10.61 1.57
N GLY A 33 -6.82 10.43 0.88
CA GLY A 33 -8.13 10.94 1.32
C GLY A 33 -8.72 10.20 2.53
N ASP A 34 -9.49 10.91 3.36
CA ASP A 34 -10.18 10.36 4.53
C ASP A 34 -11.58 9.79 4.21
N ASP A 35 -11.99 9.82 2.95
CA ASP A 35 -13.25 9.23 2.54
C ASP A 35 -13.20 7.68 2.67
N PRO A 36 -14.36 7.03 2.91
CA PRO A 36 -14.41 5.57 3.10
C PRO A 36 -13.81 4.76 1.93
N ARG A 37 -13.87 5.29 0.70
CA ARG A 37 -13.35 4.62 -0.50
C ARG A 37 -11.82 4.66 -0.50
N SER A 38 -11.22 5.83 -0.30
CA SER A 38 -9.77 6.00 -0.18
C SER A 38 -9.21 5.18 0.96
N ARG A 39 -9.88 5.12 2.13
CA ARG A 39 -9.47 4.27 3.25
C ARG A 39 -9.47 2.78 2.88
N ALA A 40 -10.50 2.31 2.18
CA ALA A 40 -10.58 0.91 1.76
C ALA A 40 -9.48 0.56 0.73
N LEU A 41 -9.20 1.44 -0.23
CA LEU A 41 -8.14 1.27 -1.21
C LEU A 41 -6.74 1.30 -0.56
N ARG A 42 -6.53 2.21 0.39
CA ARG A 42 -5.31 2.29 1.20
C ARG A 42 -5.02 0.97 1.91
N LEU A 43 -6.03 0.36 2.53
CA LEU A 43 -5.87 -0.92 3.24
C LEU A 43 -5.45 -2.06 2.28
N LEU A 44 -6.04 -2.10 1.08
CA LEU A 44 -5.67 -3.08 0.05
C LEU A 44 -4.23 -2.87 -0.43
N TRP A 45 -3.87 -1.60 -0.70
CA TRP A 45 -2.54 -1.21 -1.13
C TRP A 45 -1.48 -1.59 -0.09
N VAL A 46 -1.67 -1.21 1.18
CA VAL A 46 -0.72 -1.50 2.28
C VAL A 46 -0.55 -3.00 2.47
N ARG A 47 -1.64 -3.77 2.38
CA ARG A 47 -1.57 -5.24 2.48
C ARG A 47 -0.73 -5.84 1.35
N ALA A 48 -0.89 -5.36 0.12
CA ALA A 48 -0.09 -5.84 -1.01
C ALA A 48 1.39 -5.40 -0.90
N TYR A 49 1.63 -4.16 -0.46
CA TYR A 49 2.96 -3.63 -0.18
C TYR A 49 3.72 -4.49 0.83
N LEU A 50 3.14 -4.73 2.01
CA LEU A 50 3.81 -5.49 3.08
C LEU A 50 4.11 -6.93 2.66
N ARG A 51 3.27 -7.52 1.80
CA ARG A 51 3.50 -8.87 1.27
C ARG A 51 4.62 -8.92 0.23
N ALA A 52 4.85 -7.82 -0.50
CA ALA A 52 5.82 -7.74 -1.58
C ALA A 52 7.16 -7.13 -1.14
N ALA A 53 7.18 -6.40 -0.02
CA ALA A 53 8.37 -5.80 0.55
C ALA A 53 9.35 -6.90 0.99
N PRO A 54 10.54 -7.01 0.35
CA PRO A 54 11.57 -7.94 0.79
C PRO A 54 12.14 -7.40 2.10
N HIS A 55 11.66 -7.95 3.22
CA HIS A 55 12.14 -7.62 4.57
C HIS A 55 12.11 -6.12 4.92
N SER A 56 10.92 -5.50 5.02
CA SER A 56 10.75 -4.34 5.92
C SER A 56 10.83 -4.76 7.41
N GLY A 57 11.66 -5.75 7.70
CA GLY A 57 12.02 -6.20 9.02
C GLY A 57 13.18 -5.34 9.50
N VAL A 58 12.96 -4.71 10.65
CA VAL A 58 13.89 -3.85 11.39
C VAL A 58 14.01 -2.44 10.80
N VAL A 59 13.07 -1.58 11.18
CA VAL A 59 13.43 -0.19 11.51
C VAL A 59 14.36 -0.31 12.72
N ASP A 60 15.64 -0.08 12.54
CA ASP A 60 16.58 -0.04 13.66
C ASP A 60 16.34 1.26 14.43
N TYR A 61 15.71 1.16 15.60
CA TYR A 61 15.38 2.29 16.46
C TYR A 61 16.50 2.60 17.47
N THR A 62 17.73 2.15 17.20
CA THR A 62 18.88 2.29 18.13
C THR A 62 20.07 3.10 17.62
N ALA A 63 19.88 3.99 16.63
CA ALA A 63 20.91 4.98 16.25
C ALA A 63 20.84 6.26 17.08
#